data_AF-A0A350JII0-F1
#
_entry.id   AF-A0A350JII0-F1
#
_cell.length_a   1.000
_cell.length_b   1.000
_cell.length_c   1.000
_cell.angle_alpha   90.00
_cell.angle_beta   90.00
_cell.angle_gamma   90.00
#
_symmetry.space_group_name_H-M   'P 1'
#
loop_
_entity.id
_entity.type
_entity.pdbx_description
1 polymer ?
#
loop_
_entity_poly.entity_id
_entity_poly.type
_entity_poly.pdbx_seq_one_letter_code
_entity_poly.pdbx_strand_id
1 'polypeptide(L)'
;MGYPTTMLQIDTLNPLPRPVPLGALNLVFLFLALSTLFSSNPITGLAAILQLRLLLHFYWRKGLPLFGLLLMLMPWLEISTNILEANFRGISLNEMLHGTGDTAYWMAFAGLCCVHLGFYKEFKKNASQFHPESLRQFALQLSLNRLMLIYAGLFFSTSLVSTIIGGRASVFFQLTTYFNQIASVILVVICLRQAVLKQNPKVYFAFLGAIIILSFYSLFSNWKFVAYAIFIGHGITQVVD
;
A
#
# COMPACT_ATOMS: atom_id res chain seq x y z
N MET A 1 -32.36 -32.29 -7.75
CA MET A 1 -32.45 -30.96 -7.11
C MET A 1 -31.55 -30.02 -7.89
N GLY A 2 -32.16 -29.21 -8.75
CA GLY A 2 -31.42 -28.26 -9.59
C GLY A 2 -30.89 -27.12 -8.74
N TYR A 3 -29.60 -26.85 -8.84
CA TYR A 3 -29.03 -25.58 -8.37
C TYR A 3 -29.73 -24.44 -9.13
N PRO A 4 -30.19 -23.37 -8.45
CA PRO A 4 -30.80 -22.24 -9.13
C PRO A 4 -29.76 -21.58 -10.04
N THR A 5 -29.98 -21.72 -11.35
CA THR A 5 -29.15 -21.25 -12.48
C THR A 5 -28.91 -19.73 -12.47
N THR A 6 -29.62 -18.99 -11.62
CA THR A 6 -29.54 -17.53 -11.49
C THR A 6 -28.31 -17.04 -10.72
N MET A 7 -27.71 -17.83 -9.82
CA MET A 7 -26.48 -17.42 -9.13
C MET A 7 -25.21 -17.57 -9.99
N LEU A 8 -25.20 -18.51 -10.94
CA LEU A 8 -24.06 -18.79 -11.81
C LEU A 8 -23.88 -17.75 -12.93
N GLN A 9 -24.94 -17.02 -13.31
CA GLN A 9 -24.90 -16.03 -14.40
C GLN A 9 -24.52 -14.60 -13.97
N ILE A 10 -24.57 -14.26 -12.69
CA ILE A 10 -24.21 -12.90 -12.23
C ILE A 10 -22.69 -12.76 -12.07
N ASP A 11 -21.99 -13.85 -11.74
CA ASP A 11 -20.52 -13.86 -11.64
C ASP A 11 -19.82 -13.71 -12.99
N THR A 12 -20.53 -13.89 -14.12
CA THR A 12 -19.98 -13.70 -15.46
C THR A 12 -20.05 -12.25 -15.97
N LEU A 13 -20.75 -11.35 -15.28
CA LEU A 13 -20.95 -9.95 -15.72
C LEU A 13 -20.00 -8.95 -15.05
N ASN A 14 -19.33 -9.34 -13.96
CA ASN A 14 -18.37 -8.48 -13.28
C ASN A 14 -16.99 -9.16 -13.32
N PRO A 15 -16.03 -8.62 -14.09
CA PRO A 15 -14.72 -9.26 -14.25
C PRO A 15 -13.85 -9.18 -12.98
N LEU A 16 -14.34 -8.56 -11.89
CA LEU A 16 -13.65 -8.55 -10.60
C LEU A 16 -14.23 -9.57 -9.62
N PRO A 17 -13.36 -10.24 -8.85
CA PRO A 17 -13.77 -11.00 -7.68
C PRO A 17 -14.62 -10.18 -6.70
N ARG A 18 -15.48 -10.88 -5.96
CA ARG A 18 -16.35 -10.24 -4.96
C ARG A 18 -15.51 -9.62 -3.81
N PRO A 19 -15.96 -8.51 -3.21
CA PRO A 19 -15.33 -7.97 -2.00
C PRO A 19 -15.30 -8.99 -0.86
N VAL A 20 -14.32 -8.88 0.02
CA VAL A 20 -14.27 -9.69 1.24
C VAL A 20 -15.42 -9.27 2.17
N PRO A 21 -16.25 -10.21 2.64
CA PRO A 21 -17.32 -9.88 3.58
C PRO A 21 -16.70 -9.45 4.91
N LEU A 22 -16.95 -8.21 5.32
CA LEU A 22 -16.39 -7.63 6.54
C LEU A 22 -16.97 -8.25 7.82
N GLY A 23 -18.16 -8.87 7.77
CA GLY A 23 -18.75 -9.57 8.91
C GLY A 23 -18.82 -8.68 10.16
N ALA A 24 -18.23 -9.13 11.27
CA ALA A 24 -18.17 -8.40 12.54
C ALA A 24 -17.46 -7.04 12.44
N LEU A 25 -16.55 -6.82 11.47
CA LEU A 25 -15.93 -5.51 11.25
C LEU A 25 -16.97 -4.44 10.90
N ASN A 26 -18.12 -4.80 10.31
CA ASN A 26 -19.20 -3.82 10.07
C ASN A 26 -19.75 -3.24 11.38
N LEU A 27 -19.83 -4.04 12.45
CA LEU A 27 -20.24 -3.57 13.76
C LEU A 27 -19.18 -2.65 14.38
N VAL A 28 -17.90 -2.99 14.20
CA VAL A 28 -16.78 -2.12 14.61
C VAL A 28 -16.84 -0.79 13.85
N PHE A 29 -17.07 -0.80 12.54
CA PHE A 29 -17.23 0.41 11.75
C PHE A 29 -18.41 1.25 12.21
N LEU A 30 -19.54 0.62 12.52
CA LEU A 30 -20.71 1.31 13.06
C LEU A 30 -20.40 1.95 14.42
N PHE A 31 -19.78 1.20 15.32
CA PHE A 31 -19.39 1.70 16.64
C PHE A 31 -18.40 2.87 16.53
N LEU A 32 -17.38 2.74 15.68
CA LEU A 32 -16.41 3.81 15.45
C LEU A 32 -17.09 5.04 14.84
N ALA A 33 -17.94 4.87 13.83
CA ALA A 33 -18.70 5.98 13.24
C ALA A 33 -19.57 6.70 14.28
N LEU A 34 -20.30 5.96 15.11
CA LEU A 34 -21.09 6.53 16.20
C LEU A 34 -20.21 7.24 17.22
N SER A 35 -19.08 6.64 17.63
CA SER A 35 -18.15 7.26 18.58
C SER A 35 -17.56 8.56 18.04
N THR A 36 -17.29 8.65 16.72
CA THR A 36 -16.78 9.88 16.11
C THR A 36 -17.81 11.00 16.19
N LEU A 37 -19.11 10.73 16.11
CA LEU A 37 -20.15 11.76 16.23
C LEU A 37 -20.16 12.46 17.60
N PHE A 38 -19.63 11.81 18.64
CA PHE A 38 -19.49 12.37 19.98
C PHE A 38 -18.08 12.88 20.29
N SER A 39 -17.19 12.92 19.30
CA SER A 39 -15.82 13.39 19.43
C SER A 39 -15.66 14.87 19.08
N SER A 40 -14.46 15.41 19.31
CA SER A 40 -14.12 16.80 18.98
C SER A 40 -14.09 17.09 17.47
N ASN A 41 -14.01 16.05 16.62
CA ASN A 41 -13.98 16.18 15.16
C ASN A 41 -15.01 15.24 14.51
N PRO A 42 -16.33 15.54 14.62
CA PRO A 42 -17.37 14.59 14.28
C PRO A 42 -17.51 14.34 12.78
N ILE A 43 -17.47 15.39 11.97
CA ILE A 43 -17.65 15.28 10.51
C ILE A 43 -16.43 14.65 9.85
N THR A 44 -15.23 15.15 10.16
CA THR A 44 -13.98 14.63 9.60
C THR A 44 -13.68 13.21 10.09
N GLY A 45 -13.99 12.90 11.36
CA GLY A 45 -13.95 11.54 11.89
C GLY A 45 -14.88 10.59 11.15
N LEU A 46 -16.15 10.96 10.97
CA LEU A 46 -17.10 10.14 10.22
C LEU A 46 -16.66 9.94 8.77
N ALA A 47 -16.20 11.00 8.10
CA ALA A 47 -15.70 10.95 6.73
C ALA A 47 -14.50 9.99 6.58
N ALA A 48 -13.55 10.02 7.53
CA ALA A 48 -12.42 9.11 7.54
C ALA A 48 -12.86 7.64 7.65
N ILE A 49 -13.80 7.33 8.55
CA ILE A 49 -14.35 5.98 8.73
C ILE A 49 -15.10 5.50 7.48
N LEU A 50 -15.91 6.36 6.86
CA LEU A 50 -16.62 6.05 5.62
C LEU A 50 -15.66 5.81 4.45
N GLN A 51 -14.63 6.63 4.32
CA GLN A 51 -13.61 6.46 3.29
C GLN A 51 -12.85 5.14 3.46
N LEU A 52 -12.48 4.77 4.69
CA LEU A 52 -11.87 3.45 4.96
C LEU A 52 -12.78 2.30 4.53
N ARG A 53 -14.07 2.38 4.86
CA ARG A 53 -15.04 1.37 4.45
C ARG A 53 -15.13 1.24 2.93
N LEU A 54 -15.11 2.37 2.21
CA LEU A 54 -15.08 2.37 0.74
C LEU A 54 -13.80 1.73 0.20
N LEU A 55 -12.63 2.08 0.75
CA LEU A 55 -11.37 1.49 0.33
C LEU A 55 -11.34 -0.02 0.52
N LEU A 56 -11.82 -0.52 1.67
CA LEU A 56 -11.93 -1.95 1.91
C LEU A 56 -12.91 -2.61 0.93
N HIS A 57 -14.07 -1.99 0.68
CA HIS A 57 -15.03 -2.54 -0.28
C HIS A 57 -14.48 -2.63 -1.71
N PHE A 58 -13.74 -1.61 -2.16
CA PHE A 58 -13.23 -1.56 -3.53
C PHE A 58 -12.00 -2.43 -3.73
N TYR A 59 -11.04 -2.40 -2.81
CA TYR A 59 -9.72 -3.00 -2.99
C TYR A 59 -9.51 -4.30 -2.19
N TRP A 60 -10.25 -4.56 -1.12
CA TRP A 60 -10.17 -5.83 -0.41
C TRP A 60 -11.10 -6.86 -1.05
N ARG A 61 -10.53 -7.64 -1.98
CA ARG A 61 -11.26 -8.55 -2.85
C ARG A 61 -10.76 -9.98 -2.64
N LYS A 62 -11.66 -10.96 -2.73
CA LYS A 62 -11.30 -12.37 -2.56
C LYS A 62 -10.36 -12.83 -3.68
N GLY A 63 -9.32 -13.59 -3.35
CA GLY A 63 -8.39 -14.14 -4.35
C GLY A 63 -7.50 -13.11 -5.04
N LEU A 64 -7.54 -11.84 -4.61
CA LEU A 64 -6.64 -10.80 -5.11
C LEU A 64 -5.62 -10.43 -4.05
N PRO A 65 -4.38 -10.12 -4.46
CA PRO A 65 -3.37 -9.65 -3.53
C PRO A 65 -3.74 -8.29 -2.93
N LEU A 66 -3.40 -8.08 -1.65
CA LEU A 66 -3.73 -6.88 -0.88
C LEU A 66 -3.00 -5.60 -1.34
N PHE A 67 -2.14 -5.67 -2.37
CA PHE A 67 -1.34 -4.54 -2.81
C PHE A 67 -2.18 -3.31 -3.18
N GLY A 68 -3.27 -3.51 -3.93
CA GLY A 68 -4.18 -2.41 -4.29
C GLY A 68 -4.82 -1.76 -3.07
N LEU A 69 -5.11 -2.55 -2.03
CA LEU A 69 -5.62 -2.05 -0.76
C LEU A 69 -4.53 -1.27 -0.01
N LEU A 70 -3.34 -1.84 0.15
CA LEU A 70 -2.23 -1.21 0.86
C LEU A 70 -1.82 0.13 0.26
N LEU A 71 -1.83 0.23 -1.08
CA LEU A 71 -1.48 1.45 -1.81
C LEU A 71 -2.43 2.62 -1.49
N MET A 72 -3.71 2.33 -1.22
CA MET A 72 -4.69 3.34 -0.82
C MET A 72 -4.79 3.51 0.69
N LEU A 73 -4.55 2.44 1.45
CA LEU A 73 -4.64 2.44 2.90
C LEU A 73 -3.52 3.29 3.52
N MET A 74 -2.32 3.32 2.92
CA MET A 74 -1.21 4.11 3.43
C MET A 74 -1.49 5.62 3.41
N PRO A 75 -1.86 6.25 2.28
CA PRO A 75 -2.30 7.66 2.27
C PRO A 75 -3.50 7.90 3.18
N TRP A 76 -4.46 6.96 3.25
CA TRP A 76 -5.59 7.09 4.15
C TRP A 76 -5.16 7.14 5.62
N LEU A 77 -4.22 6.30 6.03
CA LEU A 77 -3.65 6.29 7.38
C LEU A 77 -2.96 7.62 7.68
N GLU A 78 -2.13 8.14 6.76
CA GLU A 78 -1.43 9.42 6.92
C GLU A 78 -2.40 10.59 7.11
N ILE A 79 -3.51 10.60 6.38
CA ILE A 79 -4.54 11.64 6.48
C ILE A 79 -5.36 11.49 7.76
N SER A 80 -5.74 10.26 8.12
CA SER A 80 -6.76 10.00 9.13
C SER A 80 -6.20 9.82 10.54
N THR A 81 -4.92 9.45 10.70
CA THR A 81 -4.32 9.27 12.04
C THR A 81 -4.33 10.56 12.86
N ASN A 82 -4.10 11.70 12.23
CA ASN A 82 -4.18 13.00 12.89
C ASN A 82 -5.59 13.29 13.46
N ILE A 83 -6.65 12.84 12.79
CA ILE A 83 -8.02 12.99 13.30
C ILE A 83 -8.24 12.08 14.50
N LEU A 84 -7.81 10.83 14.40
CA LEU A 84 -7.95 9.87 15.50
C LEU A 84 -7.18 10.34 16.74
N GLU A 85 -5.99 10.90 16.55
CA GLU A 85 -5.18 11.49 17.62
C GLU A 85 -5.86 12.73 18.23
N ALA A 86 -6.36 13.65 17.40
CA ALA A 86 -7.09 14.83 17.87
C ALA A 86 -8.33 14.44 18.70
N ASN A 87 -9.10 13.47 18.21
CA ASN A 87 -10.27 12.91 18.91
C ASN A 87 -9.89 12.23 20.23
N PHE A 88 -8.79 11.48 20.26
CA PHE A 88 -8.29 10.85 21.49
C PHE A 88 -7.89 11.89 22.54
N ARG A 89 -7.28 13.00 22.11
CA ARG A 89 -6.88 14.11 22.97
C ARG A 89 -8.05 15.03 23.36
N GLY A 90 -9.24 14.83 22.79
CA GLY A 90 -10.40 15.67 23.04
C GLY A 90 -10.29 17.08 22.44
N ILE A 91 -9.38 17.31 21.49
CA ILE A 91 -9.15 18.63 20.87
C ILE A 91 -9.60 18.64 19.41
N SER A 92 -9.86 19.83 18.87
CA SER A 92 -10.16 19.96 17.44
C SER A 92 -8.90 19.76 16.59
N LEU A 93 -9.08 19.35 15.34
CA LEU A 93 -7.98 19.18 14.37
C LEU A 93 -7.32 20.52 14.06
N ASN A 94 -8.09 21.61 14.05
CA ASN A 94 -7.56 22.97 13.91
C ASN A 94 -6.71 23.37 15.11
N GLU A 95 -7.11 23.02 16.33
CA GLU A 95 -6.31 23.27 17.53
C GLU A 95 -4.99 22.50 17.49
N MET A 96 -5.02 21.24 17.03
CA MET A 96 -3.82 20.43 16.88
C MET A 96 -2.87 20.93 15.77
N LEU A 97 -3.40 21.51 14.69
CA LEU A 97 -2.66 21.93 13.49
C LEU A 97 -2.72 23.45 13.24
N HIS A 98 -2.66 24.24 14.32
CA HIS A 98 -2.52 25.70 14.29
C HIS A 98 -3.49 26.43 13.35
N GLY A 99 -4.76 26.05 13.35
CA GLY A 99 -5.86 26.68 12.62
C GLY A 99 -6.08 26.19 11.19
N THR A 100 -5.25 25.29 10.67
CA THR A 100 -5.31 24.84 9.26
C THR A 100 -5.72 23.38 9.07
N GLY A 101 -5.95 22.67 10.17
CA GLY A 101 -6.12 21.22 10.17
C GLY A 101 -7.31 20.71 9.35
N ASP A 102 -8.48 21.33 9.49
CA ASP A 102 -9.68 20.92 8.75
C ASP A 102 -9.51 21.12 7.24
N THR A 103 -8.98 22.27 6.84
CA THR A 103 -8.74 22.58 5.43
C THR A 103 -7.74 21.59 4.84
N ALA A 104 -6.64 21.32 5.54
CA ALA A 104 -5.64 20.34 5.12
C ALA A 104 -6.24 18.94 4.97
N TYR A 105 -7.08 18.52 5.93
CA TYR A 105 -7.79 17.25 5.85
C TYR A 105 -8.70 17.15 4.63
N TRP A 106 -9.58 18.14 4.40
CA TRP A 106 -10.52 18.09 3.28
C TRP A 106 -9.83 18.13 1.93
N MET A 107 -8.73 18.88 1.79
CA MET A 107 -7.90 18.86 0.58
C MET A 107 -7.27 17.48 0.36
N ALA A 108 -6.72 16.86 1.40
CA ALA A 108 -6.12 15.55 1.30
C ALA A 108 -7.16 14.45 1.04
N PHE A 109 -8.34 14.54 1.67
CA PHE A 109 -9.48 13.66 1.45
C PHE A 109 -9.94 13.73 -0.01
N ALA A 110 -10.12 14.93 -0.55
CA ALA A 110 -10.49 15.14 -1.95
C ALA A 110 -9.41 14.61 -2.90
N GLY A 111 -8.13 14.86 -2.60
CA GLY A 111 -7.00 14.30 -3.33
C GLY A 111 -7.04 12.77 -3.38
N LEU A 112 -7.27 12.11 -2.24
CA LEU A 112 -7.38 10.65 -2.17
C LEU A 112 -8.61 10.13 -2.94
N CYS A 113 -9.74 10.85 -2.90
CA CYS A 113 -10.90 10.52 -3.74
C CYS A 113 -10.58 10.61 -5.24
N CYS A 114 -9.86 11.66 -5.68
CA CYS A 114 -9.42 11.78 -7.07
C CYS A 114 -8.47 10.64 -7.47
N VAL A 115 -7.50 10.31 -6.61
CA VAL A 115 -6.59 9.18 -6.81
C VAL A 115 -7.36 7.87 -6.89
N HIS A 116 -8.34 7.65 -6.02
CA HIS A 116 -9.23 6.49 -6.08
C HIS A 116 -9.95 6.41 -7.43
N LEU A 117 -10.59 7.49 -7.90
CA LEU A 117 -11.33 7.50 -9.17
C LEU A 117 -10.43 7.15 -10.36
N GLY A 118 -9.23 7.72 -10.44
CA GLY A 118 -8.26 7.43 -11.51
C GLY A 118 -7.71 6.00 -11.42
N PHE A 119 -7.24 5.60 -10.24
CA PHE A 119 -6.61 4.31 -10.02
C PHE A 119 -7.58 3.14 -10.11
N TYR A 120 -8.82 3.31 -9.65
CA TYR A 120 -9.81 2.23 -9.62
C TYR A 120 -10.13 1.68 -11.00
N LYS A 121 -10.10 2.52 -12.04
CA LYS A 121 -10.29 2.10 -13.44
C LYS A 121 -9.19 1.14 -13.89
N GLU A 122 -7.93 1.49 -13.67
CA GLU A 122 -6.78 0.64 -14.04
C GLU A 122 -6.68 -0.58 -13.14
N PHE A 123 -6.95 -0.44 -11.84
CA PHE A 123 -7.06 -1.56 -10.91
C PHE A 123 -8.09 -2.58 -11.40
N LYS A 124 -9.29 -2.12 -11.80
CA LYS A 124 -10.35 -3.01 -12.30
C LYS A 124 -9.91 -3.79 -13.53
N LYS A 125 -9.28 -3.13 -14.49
CA LYS A 125 -8.77 -3.74 -15.72
C LYS A 125 -7.69 -4.79 -15.41
N ASN A 126 -6.68 -4.44 -14.63
CA ASN A 126 -5.53 -5.31 -14.38
C ASN A 126 -5.85 -6.44 -13.39
N ALA A 127 -6.68 -6.17 -12.38
CA ALA A 127 -7.09 -7.19 -11.40
C ALA A 127 -7.93 -8.30 -12.03
N SER A 128 -8.74 -8.00 -13.05
CA SER A 128 -9.48 -9.02 -13.80
C SER A 128 -8.60 -9.96 -14.63
N GLN A 129 -7.38 -9.52 -14.94
CA GLN A 129 -6.40 -10.28 -15.73
C GLN A 129 -5.35 -10.98 -14.86
N PHE A 130 -5.46 -10.85 -13.54
CA PHE A 130 -4.49 -11.44 -12.63
C PHE A 130 -4.68 -12.96 -12.56
N HIS A 131 -3.66 -13.68 -13.02
CA HIS A 131 -3.56 -15.13 -12.88
C HIS A 131 -2.32 -15.49 -12.06
N PRO A 132 -2.44 -16.25 -10.98
CA PRO A 132 -1.30 -16.66 -10.17
C PRO A 132 -0.16 -17.33 -10.96
N GLU A 133 -0.51 -18.10 -12.00
CA GLU A 133 0.49 -18.74 -12.87
C GLU A 133 1.31 -17.75 -13.70
N SER A 134 0.72 -16.63 -14.13
CA SER A 134 1.46 -15.62 -14.89
C SER A 134 2.52 -14.97 -14.01
N LEU A 135 2.23 -14.76 -12.71
CA LEU A 135 3.21 -14.30 -11.73
C LEU A 135 4.42 -15.24 -11.65
N ARG A 136 4.18 -16.55 -11.64
CA ARG A 136 5.25 -17.57 -11.61
C ARG A 136 6.06 -17.58 -12.90
N GLN A 137 5.41 -17.46 -14.06
CA GLN A 137 6.09 -17.36 -15.35
C GLN A 137 6.97 -16.10 -15.44
N PHE A 138 6.48 -14.95 -15.02
CA PHE A 138 7.28 -13.72 -14.93
C PHE A 138 8.43 -13.86 -13.93
N ALA A 139 8.19 -14.45 -12.77
CA ALA A 139 9.23 -14.67 -11.76
C ALA A 139 10.38 -15.56 -12.29
N LEU A 140 10.07 -16.56 -13.11
CA LEU A 140 11.08 -17.45 -13.73
C LEU A 140 11.97 -16.71 -14.74
N GLN A 141 11.43 -15.73 -15.47
CA GLN A 141 12.20 -14.92 -16.42
C GLN A 141 13.16 -13.94 -15.72
N LEU A 142 12.87 -13.60 -14.47
CA LEU A 142 13.70 -12.72 -13.67
C LEU A 142 14.80 -13.52 -12.97
N SER A 143 16.07 -13.12 -13.13
CA SER A 143 17.18 -13.71 -12.38
C SER A 143 17.41 -12.93 -11.08
N LEU A 144 17.52 -13.64 -9.95
CA LEU A 144 17.76 -13.04 -8.63
C LEU A 144 19.01 -12.16 -8.60
N ASN A 145 20.12 -12.64 -9.17
CA ASN A 145 21.40 -11.94 -9.16
C ASN A 145 21.34 -10.61 -9.95
N ARG A 146 20.69 -10.58 -11.13
CA ARG A 146 20.53 -9.32 -11.88
C ARG A 146 19.66 -8.32 -11.12
N LEU A 147 18.59 -8.78 -10.47
CA LEU A 147 17.75 -7.88 -9.65
C LEU A 147 18.53 -7.29 -8.47
N MET A 148 19.34 -8.09 -7.77
CA MET A 148 20.19 -7.61 -6.68
C MET A 148 21.23 -6.59 -7.17
N LEU A 149 21.84 -6.83 -8.34
CA LEU A 149 22.78 -5.89 -8.96
C LEU A 149 22.09 -4.58 -9.36
N ILE A 150 20.90 -4.64 -9.94
CA ILE A 150 20.10 -3.46 -10.27
C ILE A 150 19.76 -2.67 -9.00
N TYR A 151 19.32 -3.36 -7.93
CA TYR A 151 19.03 -2.72 -6.66
C TYR A 151 20.24 -1.99 -6.09
N ALA A 152 21.40 -2.66 -6.06
CA ALA A 152 22.65 -2.05 -5.58
C ALA A 152 23.05 -0.84 -6.46
N GLY A 153 22.98 -0.97 -7.79
CA GLY A 153 23.27 0.12 -8.72
C GLY A 153 22.34 1.33 -8.55
N LEU A 154 21.04 1.09 -8.34
CA LEU A 154 20.07 2.15 -8.04
C LEU A 154 20.37 2.85 -6.71
N PHE A 155 20.72 2.09 -5.68
CA PHE A 155 21.10 2.65 -4.38
C PHE A 155 22.32 3.59 -4.49
N PHE A 156 23.38 3.17 -5.20
CA PHE A 156 24.56 4.02 -5.43
C PHE A 156 24.27 5.23 -6.32
N SER A 157 23.53 5.03 -7.42
CA SER A 157 23.17 6.14 -8.32
C SER A 157 22.29 7.20 -7.67
N THR A 158 21.47 6.84 -6.68
CA THR A 158 20.68 7.81 -5.92
C THR A 158 21.58 8.82 -5.18
N SER A 159 22.73 8.36 -4.67
CA SER A 159 23.72 9.22 -4.02
C SER A 159 24.37 10.20 -5.02
N LEU A 160 24.68 9.72 -6.23
CA LEU A 160 25.21 10.55 -7.32
C LEU A 160 24.19 11.61 -7.76
N VAL A 161 22.93 11.22 -7.98
CA VAL A 161 21.84 12.13 -8.36
C VAL A 161 21.64 13.22 -7.29
N SER A 162 21.68 12.85 -6.00
CA SER A 162 21.55 13.82 -4.91
C SER A 162 22.69 14.85 -4.87
N THR A 163 23.89 14.43 -5.25
CA THR A 163 25.08 15.29 -5.32
C THR A 163 24.99 16.27 -6.47
N ILE A 164 24.48 15.84 -7.63
CA ILE A 164 24.31 16.67 -8.83
C ILE A 164 23.20 17.72 -8.64
N ILE A 165 22.10 17.35 -7.96
CA ILE A 165 20.91 18.22 -7.81
C ILE A 165 21.06 19.25 -6.66
N GLY A 166 22.18 19.24 -5.93
CA GLY A 166 22.49 20.25 -4.90
C GLY A 166 21.88 19.98 -3.53
N GLY A 167 21.52 18.72 -3.22
CA GLY A 167 21.02 18.33 -1.91
C GLY A 167 19.58 18.77 -1.60
N ARG A 168 19.22 18.77 -0.31
CA ARG A 168 17.84 18.91 0.18
C ARG A 168 17.19 20.29 -0.03
N ALA A 169 17.96 21.29 -0.45
CA ALA A 169 17.47 22.67 -0.63
C ALA A 169 16.88 22.92 -2.03
N SER A 170 17.02 21.98 -2.97
CA SER A 170 16.54 22.13 -4.34
C SER A 170 15.07 21.75 -4.48
N VAL A 171 14.29 22.52 -5.25
CA VAL A 171 12.91 22.19 -5.64
C VAL A 171 12.86 20.83 -6.37
N PHE A 172 13.95 20.44 -7.03
CA PHE A 172 14.09 19.15 -7.72
C PHE A 172 14.45 17.99 -6.79
N PHE A 173 14.61 18.20 -5.49
CA PHE A 173 14.88 17.12 -4.52
C PHE A 173 13.76 16.07 -4.50
N GLN A 174 12.53 16.45 -4.86
CA GLN A 174 11.43 15.49 -5.06
C GLN A 174 11.76 14.46 -6.14
N LEU A 175 12.52 14.83 -7.17
CA LEU A 175 12.94 13.94 -8.25
C LEU A 175 13.95 12.89 -7.74
N THR A 176 14.87 13.28 -6.85
CA THR A 176 15.73 12.34 -6.11
C THR A 176 14.92 11.40 -5.23
N THR A 177 13.86 11.92 -4.59
CA THR A 177 12.95 11.12 -3.77
C THR A 177 12.22 10.07 -4.62
N TYR A 178 11.67 10.44 -5.76
CA TYR A 178 11.02 9.49 -6.69
C TYR A 178 12.01 8.48 -7.28
N PHE A 179 13.24 8.90 -7.60
CA PHE A 179 14.27 7.98 -8.08
C PHE A 179 14.62 6.92 -7.02
N ASN A 180 14.73 7.31 -5.75
CA ASN A 180 14.94 6.38 -4.65
C ASN A 180 13.79 5.35 -4.51
N GLN A 181 12.54 5.77 -4.79
CA GLN A 181 11.40 4.84 -4.79
C GLN A 181 11.48 3.75 -5.86
N ILE A 182 12.29 3.92 -6.91
CA ILE A 182 12.53 2.85 -7.89
C ILE A 182 13.29 1.69 -7.22
N ALA A 183 14.28 1.97 -6.38
CA ALA A 183 15.01 0.94 -5.63
C ALA A 183 14.06 0.18 -4.68
N SER A 184 13.14 0.91 -4.04
CA SER A 184 12.06 0.34 -3.23
C SER A 184 11.19 -0.64 -4.01
N VAL A 185 10.78 -0.29 -5.23
CA VAL A 185 10.01 -1.17 -6.11
C VAL A 185 10.80 -2.43 -6.48
N ILE A 186 12.08 -2.30 -6.83
CA ILE A 186 12.94 -3.46 -7.14
C ILE A 186 13.05 -4.41 -5.95
N LEU A 187 13.16 -3.89 -4.73
CA LEU A 187 13.20 -4.73 -3.52
C LEU A 187 11.90 -5.54 -3.34
N VAL A 188 10.74 -4.93 -3.60
CA VAL A 188 9.45 -5.64 -3.58
C VAL A 188 9.43 -6.74 -4.64
N VAL A 189 9.92 -6.47 -5.85
CA VAL A 189 10.03 -7.47 -6.93
C VAL A 189 10.95 -8.63 -6.53
N ILE A 190 12.09 -8.36 -5.88
CA ILE A 190 13.00 -9.39 -5.36
C ILE A 190 12.27 -10.28 -4.34
N CYS A 191 11.58 -9.68 -3.37
CA CYS A 191 10.86 -10.42 -2.33
C CYS A 191 9.71 -11.25 -2.93
N LEU A 192 8.95 -10.69 -3.88
CA LEU A 192 7.86 -11.37 -4.55
C LEU A 192 8.37 -12.56 -5.37
N ARG A 193 9.42 -12.36 -6.18
CA ARG A 193 10.06 -13.44 -6.93
C ARG A 193 10.52 -14.56 -6.00
N GLN A 194 11.17 -14.20 -4.90
CA GLN A 194 11.68 -15.19 -3.95
C GLN A 194 10.56 -15.97 -3.27
N ALA A 195 9.49 -15.29 -2.85
CA ALA A 195 8.35 -15.93 -2.23
C ALA A 195 7.71 -16.97 -3.17
N VAL A 196 7.62 -16.65 -4.46
CA VAL A 196 7.02 -17.52 -5.49
C VAL A 196 7.92 -18.71 -5.84
N LEU A 197 9.23 -18.50 -6.04
CA LEU A 197 10.13 -19.54 -6.54
C LEU A 197 10.83 -20.34 -5.45
N LYS A 198 11.02 -19.78 -4.25
CA LYS A 198 11.72 -20.41 -3.11
C LYS A 198 13.13 -20.94 -3.44
N GLN A 199 13.75 -20.44 -4.51
CA GLN A 199 15.08 -20.86 -5.00
C GLN A 199 16.22 -20.10 -4.28
N ASN A 200 17.33 -20.76 -3.97
CA ASN A 200 18.53 -20.15 -3.37
C ASN A 200 18.25 -19.26 -2.13
N PRO A 201 17.55 -19.78 -1.10
CA PRO A 201 17.14 -18.98 0.07
C PRO A 201 18.32 -18.35 0.81
N LYS A 202 19.49 -19.01 0.83
CA LYS A 202 20.71 -18.50 1.48
C LYS A 202 21.16 -17.14 0.91
N VAL A 203 21.18 -17.01 -0.43
CA VAL A 203 21.61 -15.78 -1.10
C VAL A 203 20.61 -14.65 -0.84
N TYR A 204 19.32 -14.97 -0.88
CA TYR A 204 18.26 -14.02 -0.56
C TYR A 204 18.34 -13.49 0.87
N PHE A 205 18.45 -14.36 1.88
CA PHE A 205 18.53 -13.93 3.26
C PHE A 205 19.84 -13.18 3.56
N ALA A 206 20.95 -13.57 2.94
CA ALA A 206 22.21 -12.83 3.03
C ALA A 206 22.06 -11.40 2.48
N PHE A 207 21.40 -11.25 1.33
CA PHE A 207 21.12 -9.94 0.72
C PHE A 207 20.21 -9.08 1.61
N LEU A 208 19.10 -9.63 2.12
CA LEU A 208 18.23 -8.90 3.06
C LEU A 208 18.96 -8.50 4.33
N GLY A 209 19.78 -9.41 4.90
CA GLY A 209 20.62 -9.14 6.04
C GLY A 209 21.59 -7.98 5.78
N ALA A 210 22.23 -7.96 4.61
CA ALA A 210 23.10 -6.86 4.21
C ALA A 210 22.35 -5.52 4.13
N ILE A 211 21.14 -5.48 3.54
CA ILE A 211 20.33 -4.26 3.48
C ILE A 211 19.95 -3.80 4.89
N ILE A 212 19.52 -4.70 5.76
CA ILE A 212 19.16 -4.38 7.13
C ILE A 212 20.36 -3.79 7.87
N ILE A 213 21.54 -4.43 7.78
CA ILE A 213 22.79 -3.93 8.39
C ILE A 213 23.14 -2.54 7.86
N LEU A 214 23.08 -2.34 6.54
CA LEU A 214 23.32 -1.02 5.92
C LEU A 214 22.27 0.02 6.33
N SER A 215 21.05 -0.39 6.67
CA SER A 215 20.01 0.51 7.16
C SER A 215 20.34 1.09 8.54
N PHE A 216 21.14 0.40 9.37
CA PHE A 216 21.61 0.93 10.65
C PHE A 216 22.59 2.09 10.47
N TYR A 217 23.40 2.09 9.41
CA TYR A 217 24.27 3.21 9.07
C TYR A 217 23.49 4.48 8.67
N SER A 218 22.20 4.35 8.31
CA SER A 218 21.32 5.45 7.92
C SER A 218 20.27 5.77 8.99
N LEU A 219 20.60 5.61 10.28
CA LEU A 219 19.69 5.91 11.41
C LEU A 219 18.32 5.22 11.29
N PHE A 220 18.31 3.93 10.94
CA PHE A 220 17.09 3.13 10.88
C PHE A 220 16.04 3.59 9.84
N SER A 221 16.44 4.36 8.83
CA SER A 221 15.49 4.87 7.83
C SER A 221 14.85 3.76 6.97
N ASN A 222 15.62 2.74 6.58
CA ASN A 222 15.22 1.82 5.50
C ASN A 222 14.76 0.41 5.94
N TRP A 223 14.99 -0.01 7.20
CA TRP A 223 14.66 -1.37 7.63
C TRP A 223 13.15 -1.66 7.62
N LYS A 224 12.32 -0.64 7.90
CA LYS A 224 10.84 -0.74 7.85
C LYS A 224 10.37 -1.12 6.46
N PHE A 225 11.03 -0.57 5.44
CA PHE A 225 10.69 -0.86 4.06
C PHE A 225 11.08 -2.30 3.67
N VAL A 226 12.17 -2.84 4.20
CA VAL A 226 12.54 -4.25 4.02
C VAL A 226 11.45 -5.17 4.59
N ALA A 227 10.97 -4.90 5.81
CA ALA A 227 9.88 -5.66 6.41
C ALA A 227 8.59 -5.56 5.58
N TYR A 228 8.27 -4.37 5.08
CA TYR A 228 7.12 -4.15 4.20
C TYR A 228 7.23 -4.92 2.87
N ALA A 229 8.40 -4.93 2.25
CA ALA A 229 8.65 -5.67 1.01
C ALA A 229 8.53 -7.19 1.21
N ILE A 230 9.02 -7.72 2.34
CA ILE A 230 8.85 -9.12 2.72
C ILE A 230 7.37 -9.44 2.93
N PHE A 231 6.65 -8.58 3.66
CA PHE A 231 5.22 -8.74 3.94
C PHE A 231 4.39 -8.77 2.65
N ILE A 232 4.64 -7.85 1.71
CA ILE A 232 4.00 -7.88 0.40
C ILE A 232 4.39 -9.16 -0.34
N GLY A 233 5.68 -9.46 -0.47
CA GLY A 233 6.13 -10.61 -1.26
C GLY A 233 5.50 -11.93 -0.81
N HIS A 234 5.52 -12.20 0.49
CA HIS A 234 5.00 -13.45 1.06
C HIS A 234 3.48 -13.45 1.26
N GLY A 235 2.88 -12.28 1.57
CA GLY A 235 1.44 -12.13 1.69
C GLY A 235 0.72 -12.36 0.35
N ILE A 236 1.34 -12.01 -0.77
CA ILE A 236 0.80 -12.28 -2.11
C ILE A 236 0.81 -13.78 -2.42
N THR A 237 1.86 -14.51 -2.03
CA THR A 237 1.96 -15.95 -2.34
C THR A 237 0.99 -16.83 -1.56
N GLN A 238 0.52 -16.39 -0.39
CA GLN A 238 -0.54 -17.10 0.34
C GLN A 238 -1.91 -17.07 -0.35
N VAL A 239 -2.09 -16.19 -1.34
CA VAL A 239 -3.30 -16.13 -2.18
C VAL A 239 -3.17 -17.03 -3.42
N VAL A 240 -1.94 -17.46 -3.73
CA VAL A 240 -1.58 -18.27 -4.90
C VAL A 240 -1.54 -19.76 -4.58
N ASP A 241 -1.17 -20.12 -3.35
CA ASP A 241 -1.16 -21.50 -2.81
C ASP A 241 -2.54 -21.89 -2.25
#